data_AF-A0A1G7HRU3-F1
#
_entry.id   AF-A0A1G7HRU3-F1
#
_cell.length_a   1.000
_cell.length_b   1.000
_cell.length_c   1.000
_cell.angle_alpha   90.00
_cell.angle_beta   90.00
_cell.angle_gamma   90.00
#
_symmetry.space_group_name_H-M   'P 1'
#
loop_
_entity.id
_entity.type
_entity.pdbx_description
1 polymer ?
#
loop_
_entity_poly.entity_id
_entity_poly.type
_entity_poly.pdbx_seq_one_letter_code
_entity_poly.pdbx_strand_id
1 'polypeptide(L)' 'MNILTDNYKLASLNNDEQAVTVIQEAEATINRITGNKITLIAYEKTENKGSK' A
#
# COMPACT_ATOMS: atom_id res chain seq x y z
N MET A 1 5.98 19.21 2.47
CA MET A 1 5.55 17.80 2.38
C MET A 1 5.81 17.18 3.74
N ASN A 2 4.78 16.99 4.57
CA ASN A 2 4.94 16.34 5.87
C ASN A 2 4.90 14.83 5.64
N ILE A 3 6.07 14.20 5.60
CA ILE A 3 6.16 12.74 5.52
C ILE A 3 6.10 12.24 6.97
N LEU A 4 4.97 11.66 7.36
CA LEU A 4 4.77 11.04 8.68
C LEU A 4 5.54 9.70 8.73
N THR A 5 6.86 9.73 8.59
CA THR A 5 7.73 8.53 8.43
C THR A 5 7.63 7.55 9.58
N ASP A 6 7.29 8.01 10.78
CA ASP A 6 7.40 7.20 12.00
C ASP A 6 6.13 6.37 12.29
N ASN A 7 5.04 6.65 11.57
CA ASN A 7 3.71 6.08 11.82
C ASN A 7 3.29 5.02 10.79
N TYR A 8 4.17 4.65 9.86
CA TYR A 8 3.84 3.71 8.80
C TYR A 8 5.02 2.77 8.51
N LYS A 9 4.72 1.48 8.36
CA LYS A 9 5.67 0.49 7.85
C LYS A 9 5.13 -0.13 6.56
N LEU A 10 6.02 -0.62 5.72
CA LEU A 10 5.63 -1.37 4.52
C LEU A 10 4.83 -2.60 4.95
N ALA A 11 3.62 -2.75 4.41
CA ALA A 11 2.80 -3.92 4.70
C ALA A 11 3.38 -5.14 3.98
N SER A 12 3.67 -6.21 4.72
CA SER A 12 4.09 -7.48 4.13
C SER A 12 2.89 -8.23 3.58
N LEU A 13 2.71 -8.21 2.25
CA LEU A 13 1.61 -8.89 1.56
C LEU A 13 1.95 -10.33 1.12
N ASN A 14 3.14 -10.82 1.48
CA ASN A 14 3.72 -12.06 0.95
C ASN A 14 2.88 -13.33 1.17
N ASN A 15 1.88 -13.29 2.04
CA ASN A 15 1.02 -14.44 2.37
C ASN A 15 -0.46 -14.22 1.97
N ASP A 16 -0.78 -13.12 1.28
CA ASP A 16 -2.16 -12.79 0.90
C ASP A 16 -2.25 -12.56 -0.61
N GLU A 17 -2.44 -13.65 -1.36
CA GLU A 17 -2.58 -13.64 -2.82
C GLU A 17 -3.78 -12.78 -3.28
N GLN A 18 -4.82 -12.67 -2.46
CA GLN A 18 -5.98 -11.84 -2.78
C GLN A 18 -5.62 -10.36 -2.71
N ALA A 19 -4.88 -9.95 -1.68
CA ALA A 19 -4.40 -8.58 -1.55
C ALA A 19 -3.48 -8.19 -2.72
N VAL A 20 -2.58 -9.08 -3.14
CA VAL A 20 -1.70 -8.85 -4.30
C VAL A 20 -2.52 -8.69 -5.58
N THR A 21 -3.51 -9.54 -5.79
CA THR A 21 -4.38 -9.49 -6.98
C THR A 21 -5.15 -8.16 -7.06
N VAL A 22 -5.74 -7.72 -5.94
CA VAL A 22 -6.48 -6.44 -5.87
C VAL A 22 -5.56 -5.26 -6.21
N ILE A 23 -4.32 -5.28 -5.73
CA ILE A 23 -3.35 -4.22 -6.03
C ILE A 23 -3.00 -4.19 -7.51
N GLN A 24 -2.74 -5.36 -8.11
CA GLN A 24 -2.42 -5.47 -9.54
C GLN A 24 -3.58 -4.99 -10.43
N GLU A 25 -4.82 -5.32 -10.09
CA GLU A 25 -6.01 -4.86 -10.81
C GLU A 25 -6.18 -3.33 -10.72
N ALA A 26 -5.90 -2.76 -9.55
CA ALA A 26 -5.93 -1.31 -9.35
C ALA A 26 -4.85 -0.60 -10.18
N GLU A 27 -3.61 -1.12 -10.19
CA GLU A 27 -2.53 -0.61 -11.03
C GLU A 27 -2.89 -0.64 -12.52
N ALA A 28 -3.42 -1.76 -13.00
CA ALA A 28 -3.86 -1.92 -14.38
C ALA A 28 -4.98 -0.93 -14.75
N THR A 29 -5.94 -0.73 -13.84
CA THR A 29 -7.07 0.19 -14.03
C THR A 29 -6.60 1.63 -14.11
N ILE A 30 -5.73 2.07 -13.21
CA ILE A 30 -5.19 3.44 -13.21
C ILE A 30 -4.33 3.68 -14.45
N ASN A 31 -3.51 2.70 -14.84
CA ASN A 31 -2.74 2.78 -16.08
C ASN A 31 -3.67 2.93 -17.29
N ARG A 32 -4.75 2.15 -17.36
CA ARG A 32 -5.74 2.25 -18.45
C ARG A 32 -6.42 3.63 -18.52
N ILE A 33 -6.70 4.26 -17.38
CA ILE A 33 -7.39 5.55 -17.31
C ILE A 33 -6.43 6.71 -17.60
N THR A 34 -5.20 6.64 -17.09
CA THR A 34 -4.26 7.77 -17.08
C THR A 34 -3.18 7.67 -18.16
N GLY A 35 -2.98 6.49 -18.76
CA GLY A 35 -1.88 6.18 -19.66
C GLY A 35 -0.52 6.04 -18.96
N ASN A 36 -0.48 6.13 -17.62
CA ASN A 36 0.75 6.09 -16.85
C ASN A 36 0.92 4.74 -16.17
N LYS A 37 2.09 4.12 -16.36
CA LYS A 37 2.49 2.96 -15.56
C LYS A 37 2.75 3.41 -14.13
N ILE A 38 1.97 2.89 -13.20
CA ILE A 38 2.09 3.17 -11.77
C ILE A 38 2.40 1.90 -10.98
N THR A 39 2.93 2.08 -9.78
CA THR A 39 3.12 1.01 -8.81
C THR A 39 2.53 1.46 -7.48
N LEU A 40 1.67 0.63 -6.90
CA LEU A 40 1.03 0.87 -5.62
C LEU A 40 1.85 0.18 -4.51
N ILE A 41 2.06 0.90 -3.41
CA ILE A 41 2.79 0.40 -2.25
C ILE A 41 1.85 0.43 -1.06
N ALA A 42 1.61 -0.73 -0.45
CA ALA A 42 0.78 -0.84 0.74
C ALA A 42 1.58 -0.47 2.00
N TYR A 43 1.04 0.43 2.80
CA TYR A 43 1.58 0.80 4.10
C TYR A 43 0.58 0.43 5.20
N GLU A 44 1.05 -0.19 6.27
CA GLU A 44 0.27 -0.39 7.49
C GLU A 44 0.67 0.68 8.51
N LYS A 45 -0.33 1.24 9.20
CA LYS A 45 -0.09 2.23 10.24
C LYS A 45 0.51 1.53 11.46
N THR A 46 1.68 1.98 11.91
CA THR A 46 2.20 1.64 13.23
C THR A 46 1.43 2.47 14.25
N GLU A 47 0.24 2.02 14.64
CA GLU A 47 -0.31 2.52 15.90
C GLU A 47 0.63 2.04 17.00
N ASN A 48 1.34 2.99 17.63
CA ASN A 48 1.98 2.74 18.90
C ASN A 48 0.85 2.32 19.84
N LYS A 49 0.62 1.01 19.97
CA LYS A 49 -0.28 0.45 20.97
C LYS A 49 0.34 0.84 22.30
N GLY A 50 -0.05 2.01 22.79
CA GLY A 50 0.26 2.46 24.13
C GLY A 50 -0.08 1.31 25.06
N SER A 51 0.96 0.75 25.66
CA SER A 51 0.84 -0.18 26.76
C SER A 51 -0.10 0.46 27.78
N LYS A 52 -1.24 -0.19 28.03
CA LYS A 52 -2.11 0.16 29.14
C LYS A 52 -2.38 -1.11 29.93
#